data_AF-A0A934V3K4-F1
#
_entry.id   AF-A0A934V3K4-F1
#
_cell.length_a   1.000
_cell.length_b   1.000
_cell.length_c   1.000
_cell.angle_alpha   90.00
_cell.angle_beta   90.00
_cell.angle_gamma   90.00
#
_symmetry.space_group_name_H-M   'P 1'
#
loop_
_entity.id
_entity.type
_entity.pdbx_description
1 polymer ?
#
loop_
_entity_poly.entity_id
_entity_poly.type
_entity_poly.pdbx_seq_one_letter_code
_entity_poly.pdbx_strand_id
1 'polypeptide(L)'
;MASHDVVDIHRRALSDYRIALGLELRDRRQRAGYSFDQLASRCRIPAETLRAYEKGSSLPQLVRTDSIGKAYGEGMFGPLVGAARYVYRAAGQQAPTPATTQPITLALYSLLFYGGVTPDQLRELDLSLDFTDD
;
A
#
# COMPACT_ATOMS: atom_id res chain seq x y z
N MET A 1 5.79 24.84 -9.17
CA MET A 1 4.85 24.64 -8.04
C MET A 1 5.45 25.27 -6.81
N ALA A 2 4.66 25.97 -6.00
CA ALA A 2 5.17 26.52 -4.75
C ALA A 2 5.48 25.38 -3.77
N SER A 3 6.45 25.56 -2.87
CA SER A 3 6.81 24.54 -1.87
C SER A 3 5.63 24.10 -1.00
N HIS A 4 4.63 24.97 -0.81
CA HIS A 4 3.41 24.68 -0.07
C HIS A 4 2.52 23.65 -0.79
N ASP A 5 2.42 23.75 -2.12
CA ASP A 5 1.59 22.86 -2.94
C ASP A 5 2.10 21.42 -2.88
N VAL A 6 3.42 21.23 -2.88
CA VAL A 6 4.06 19.91 -2.84
C VAL A 6 3.76 19.18 -1.53
N VAL A 7 3.82 19.88 -0.40
CA VAL A 7 3.53 19.30 0.92
C VAL A 7 2.06 18.90 1.04
N ASP A 8 1.14 19.72 0.52
CA ASP A 8 -0.28 19.41 0.57
C ASP A 8 -0.66 18.25 -0.36
N ILE A 9 -0.07 18.18 -1.55
CA ILE A 9 -0.22 17.03 -2.45
C ILE A 9 0.27 15.75 -1.78
N HIS A 10 1.44 15.78 -1.17
CA HIS A 10 1.99 14.64 -0.46
C HIS A 10 1.12 14.20 0.72
N ARG A 11 0.64 15.14 1.54
CA ARG A 11 -0.27 14.83 2.66
C ARG A 11 -1.56 14.20 2.17
N ARG A 12 -2.11 14.72 1.06
CA ARG A 12 -3.31 14.16 0.43
C ARG A 12 -3.05 12.75 -0.09
N ALA A 13 -1.93 12.53 -0.80
CA ALA A 13 -1.53 11.23 -1.31
C ALA A 13 -1.40 10.20 -0.19
N LEU A 14 -0.78 10.55 0.94
CA LEU A 14 -0.70 9.69 2.12
C LEU A 14 -2.07 9.38 2.72
N SER A 15 -2.97 10.36 2.77
CA SER A 15 -4.33 10.16 3.25
C SER A 15 -5.10 9.20 2.34
N ASP A 16 -5.03 9.39 1.03
CA ASP A 16 -5.69 8.56 0.03
C ASP A 16 -5.13 7.13 0.05
N TYR A 17 -3.81 6.98 0.15
CA TYR A 17 -3.16 5.67 0.30
C TYR A 17 -3.60 4.95 1.57
N ARG A 18 -3.66 5.66 2.71
CA ARG A 18 -4.09 5.09 3.98
C ARG A 18 -5.53 4.55 3.91
N ILE A 19 -6.42 5.27 3.22
CA ILE A 19 -7.79 4.80 2.96
C ILE A 19 -7.77 3.55 2.07
N ALA A 20 -7.02 3.58 0.96
CA ALA A 20 -6.87 2.45 0.04
C ALA A 20 -6.35 1.19 0.75
N LEU A 21 -5.33 1.32 1.59
CA LEU A 21 -4.79 0.23 2.38
C LEU A 21 -5.81 -0.29 3.40
N GLY A 22 -6.54 0.59 4.09
CA GLY A 22 -7.59 0.17 5.01
C GLY A 22 -8.70 -0.66 4.33
N LEU A 23 -9.12 -0.25 3.13
CA LEU A 23 -10.07 -0.99 2.30
C LEU A 23 -9.53 -2.36 1.87
N GLU A 24 -8.28 -2.42 1.41
CA GLU A 24 -7.62 -3.67 1.03
C GLU A 24 -7.51 -4.65 2.21
N LEU A 25 -7.11 -4.16 3.38
CA LEU A 25 -7.00 -5.00 4.58
C LEU A 25 -8.37 -5.54 5.02
N ARG A 26 -9.41 -4.70 4.95
CA ARG A 26 -10.79 -5.10 5.24
C ARG A 26 -11.28 -6.16 4.28
N ASP A 27 -11.08 -5.96 2.98
CA ASP A 27 -11.50 -6.89 1.95
C ASP A 27 -10.81 -8.26 2.13
N ARG A 28 -9.50 -8.28 2.38
CA ARG A 28 -8.74 -9.50 2.71
C ARG A 28 -9.32 -10.23 3.92
N ARG A 29 -9.57 -9.50 5.01
CA ARG A 29 -10.12 -10.09 6.23
C ARG A 29 -11.52 -10.68 5.98
N GLN A 30 -12.38 -9.96 5.26
CA GLN A 30 -13.73 -10.40 4.95
C GLN A 30 -13.73 -11.62 4.02
N ARG A 31 -12.92 -11.63 2.96
CA ARG A 31 -12.79 -12.78 2.05
C ARG A 31 -12.27 -14.03 2.74
N ALA A 32 -11.36 -13.88 3.70
CA ALA A 32 -10.86 -14.99 4.50
C ALA A 32 -11.82 -15.44 5.62
N GLY A 33 -12.94 -14.73 5.83
CA GLY A 33 -13.90 -15.02 6.89
C GLY A 33 -13.36 -14.78 8.31
N TYR A 34 -12.32 -13.95 8.47
CA TYR A 34 -11.71 -13.72 9.78
C TYR A 34 -12.45 -12.65 10.58
N SER A 35 -12.68 -12.93 11.86
CA SER A 35 -12.93 -11.90 12.86
C SER A 35 -11.65 -11.10 13.15
N PHE A 36 -11.80 -9.94 13.80
CA PHE A 36 -10.62 -9.19 14.24
C PHE A 36 -9.76 -9.98 15.24
N ASP A 37 -10.36 -10.74 16.15
CA ASP A 37 -9.62 -11.52 17.15
C ASP A 37 -8.84 -12.68 16.51
N GLN A 38 -9.40 -13.31 15.49
CA GLN A 38 -8.73 -14.34 14.70
C GLN A 38 -7.53 -13.76 13.95
N LEU A 39 -7.71 -12.63 13.27
CA LEU A 39 -6.61 -11.96 12.57
C LEU A 39 -5.54 -11.49 13.55
N ALA A 40 -5.95 -10.90 14.68
CA ALA A 40 -5.07 -10.43 15.74
C ALA A 40 -4.15 -11.53 16.26
N SER A 41 -4.73 -12.71 16.52
CA SER A 41 -3.99 -13.89 16.98
C SER A 41 -2.96 -14.35 15.94
N ARG A 42 -3.32 -14.31 14.65
CA ARG A 42 -2.44 -14.75 13.55
C ARG A 42 -1.26 -13.80 13.31
N CYS A 43 -1.50 -12.49 13.30
CA CYS A 43 -0.46 -11.49 12.99
C CYS A 43 0.20 -10.86 14.23
N ARG A 44 -0.23 -11.23 15.44
CA ARG A 44 0.23 -10.68 16.72
C ARG A 44 0.06 -9.15 16.81
N ILE A 45 -1.06 -8.64 16.30
CA ILE A 45 -1.44 -7.22 16.37
C ILE A 45 -2.79 -7.13 17.08
N PRO A 46 -2.97 -6.24 18.07
CA PRO A 46 -4.25 -6.11 18.76
C PRO A 46 -5.42 -5.84 17.81
N ALA A 47 -6.59 -6.43 18.08
CA ALA A 47 -7.81 -6.28 17.29
C ALA A 47 -8.20 -4.80 17.09
N GLU A 48 -8.07 -3.97 18.12
CA GLU A 48 -8.35 -2.53 18.05
C GLU A 48 -7.41 -1.81 17.08
N THR A 49 -6.13 -2.19 17.07
CA THR A 49 -5.14 -1.65 16.13
C THR A 49 -5.46 -2.04 14.69
N LEU A 50 -5.86 -3.30 14.45
CA LEU A 50 -6.31 -3.74 13.12
C LEU A 50 -7.55 -2.98 12.65
N ARG A 51 -8.50 -2.74 13.58
CA ARG A 51 -9.71 -1.95 13.29
C ARG A 51 -9.37 -0.50 12.94
N ALA A 52 -8.37 0.10 13.57
CA ALA A 52 -7.86 1.43 13.22
C ALA A 52 -7.21 1.47 11.83
N TYR A 53 -6.49 0.41 11.43
CA TYR A 53 -5.95 0.30 10.08
C TYR A 53 -7.05 0.17 9.03
N GLU A 54 -8.03 -0.70 9.22
CA GLU A 54 -9.16 -0.85 8.28
C GLU A 54 -10.01 0.42 8.13
N LYS A 55 -10.10 1.22 9.19
CA LYS A 55 -10.77 2.54 9.16
C LYS A 55 -9.92 3.63 8.49
N GLY A 56 -8.65 3.37 8.23
CA GLY A 56 -7.71 4.39 7.75
C GLY A 56 -7.42 5.49 8.77
N SER A 57 -7.68 5.28 10.06
CA SER A 57 -7.31 6.27 11.11
C SER A 57 -5.84 6.18 11.49
N SER A 58 -5.20 5.03 11.24
CA SER A 58 -3.76 4.81 11.42
C SER A 58 -3.18 4.10 10.20
N LEU A 59 -1.94 4.41 9.84
CA LEU A 59 -1.18 3.67 8.84
C LEU A 59 -0.31 2.61 9.55
N PRO A 60 -0.34 1.33 9.15
CA PRO A 60 0.58 0.33 9.68
C PRO A 60 2.00 0.59 9.19
N GLN A 61 2.98 0.42 10.07
CA GLN A 61 4.39 0.31 9.67
C GLN A 61 4.58 -0.90 8.75
N LEU A 62 5.56 -0.85 7.85
CA LEU A 62 5.85 -1.93 6.89
C LEU A 62 6.01 -3.31 7.55
N VAL A 63 6.68 -3.39 8.70
CA VAL A 63 6.82 -4.65 9.46
C VAL A 63 5.47 -5.21 9.94
N ARG A 64 4.51 -4.34 10.30
CA ARG A 64 3.16 -4.77 10.66
C ARG A 64 2.36 -5.18 9.42
N THR A 65 2.57 -4.49 8.30
CA THR A 65 1.99 -4.87 7.00
C THR A 65 2.49 -6.26 6.56
N ASP A 66 3.77 -6.57 6.76
CA ASP A 66 4.34 -7.91 6.55
C ASP A 66 3.68 -8.96 7.45
N SER A 67 3.53 -8.70 8.75
CA SER A 67 2.83 -9.61 9.67
C SER A 67 1.39 -9.88 9.26
N ILE A 68 0.68 -8.85 8.76
CA ILE A 68 -0.69 -9.02 8.26
C ILE A 68 -0.70 -9.84 6.96
N GLY A 69 0.20 -9.54 6.01
CA GLY A 69 0.34 -10.33 4.78
C GLY A 69 0.59 -11.82 5.08
N LYS A 70 1.49 -12.10 6.02
CA LYS A 70 1.86 -13.47 6.43
C LYS A 70 0.69 -14.23 7.04
N ALA A 71 -0.28 -13.56 7.66
CA ALA A 71 -1.50 -14.20 8.17
C ALA A 71 -2.37 -14.81 7.04
N TYR A 72 -2.13 -14.40 5.79
CA TYR A 72 -2.80 -14.89 4.58
C TYR A 72 -1.87 -15.69 3.65
N GLY A 73 -0.64 -16.02 4.10
CA GLY A 73 0.34 -16.72 3.26
C GLY A 73 1.06 -15.83 2.23
N GLU A 74 0.94 -14.51 2.36
CA GLU A 74 1.63 -13.52 1.52
C GLU A 74 2.74 -12.82 2.31
N GLY A 75 3.64 -12.08 1.65
CA GLY A 75 4.57 -11.17 2.31
C GLY A 75 4.02 -9.74 2.37
N MET A 76 4.85 -8.77 2.81
CA MET A 76 4.48 -7.34 2.86
C MET A 76 3.84 -6.80 1.57
N PHE A 77 4.32 -7.26 0.40
CA PHE A 77 3.87 -6.72 -0.88
C PHE A 77 2.46 -7.15 -1.27
N GLY A 78 1.92 -8.20 -0.67
CA GLY A 78 0.53 -8.63 -0.89
C GLY A 78 -0.46 -7.48 -0.68
N PRO A 79 -0.63 -7.01 0.57
CA PRO A 79 -1.52 -5.88 0.86
C PRO A 79 -1.06 -4.56 0.20
N LEU A 80 0.25 -4.31 0.04
CA LEU A 80 0.72 -3.05 -0.58
C LEU A 80 0.35 -2.97 -2.08
N VAL A 81 0.48 -4.08 -2.83
CA VAL A 81 0.08 -4.16 -4.24
C VAL A 81 -1.44 -4.05 -4.38
N GLY A 82 -2.19 -4.66 -3.46
CA GLY A 82 -3.64 -4.50 -3.41
C GLY A 82 -4.05 -3.03 -3.24
N ALA A 83 -3.48 -2.34 -2.25
CA ALA A 83 -3.69 -0.92 -2.02
C ALA A 83 -3.28 -0.04 -3.22
N ALA A 84 -2.13 -0.32 -3.84
CA ALA A 84 -1.68 0.40 -5.03
C ALA A 84 -2.70 0.32 -6.18
N ARG A 85 -3.36 -0.84 -6.38
CA ARG A 85 -4.41 -0.98 -7.39
C ARG A 85 -5.62 -0.09 -7.12
N TYR A 86 -5.99 0.09 -5.86
CA TYR A 86 -7.04 1.07 -5.50
C TYR A 86 -6.63 2.48 -5.85
N VAL A 87 -5.39 2.89 -5.56
CA VAL A 87 -4.88 4.23 -5.88
C VAL A 87 -4.91 4.49 -7.38
N TYR A 88 -4.43 3.56 -8.20
CA TYR A 88 -4.52 3.68 -9.67
C TYR A 88 -5.96 3.84 -10.14
N ARG A 89 -6.88 3.00 -9.66
CA ARG A 89 -8.30 3.06 -10.05
C ARG A 89 -8.95 4.39 -9.63
N ALA A 90 -8.64 4.88 -8.44
CA ALA A 90 -9.13 6.17 -7.95
C ALA A 90 -8.63 7.34 -8.80
N ALA A 91 -7.45 7.22 -9.39
CA ALA A 91 -6.89 8.18 -10.34
C ALA A 91 -7.42 8.01 -11.78
N GLY A 92 -8.36 7.08 -12.03
CA GLY A 92 -8.85 6.77 -13.38
C GLY A 92 -7.82 6.07 -14.27
N GLN A 93 -6.76 5.51 -13.67
CA GLN A 93 -5.67 4.85 -14.37
C GLN A 93 -5.78 3.32 -14.27
N GLN A 94 -5.27 2.63 -15.28
CA GLN A 94 -5.19 1.17 -15.24
C GLN A 94 -4.05 0.75 -14.32
N ALA A 95 -4.39 -0.02 -13.28
CA ALA A 95 -3.38 -0.57 -12.39
C ALA A 95 -2.51 -1.61 -13.12
N PRO A 96 -1.18 -1.56 -12.97
CA PRO A 96 -0.30 -2.57 -13.54
C PRO A 96 -0.60 -3.94 -12.93
N THR A 97 -0.56 -4.96 -13.78
CA THR A 97 -0.89 -6.35 -13.42
C THR A 97 0.37 -7.22 -13.52
N PRO A 98 0.40 -8.38 -12.84
CA PRO A 98 1.50 -9.32 -13.01
C PRO A 98 1.70 -9.80 -14.45
N ALA A 99 0.66 -9.71 -15.30
CA ALA A 99 0.74 -10.07 -16.72
C ALA A 99 1.47 -9.01 -17.57
N THR A 100 1.50 -7.77 -17.10
CA THR A 100 1.96 -6.59 -17.88
C THR A 100 3.20 -5.93 -17.28
N THR A 101 3.64 -6.37 -16.10
CA THR A 101 4.65 -5.63 -15.32
C THR A 101 5.46 -6.60 -14.47
N GLN A 102 6.79 -6.40 -14.46
CA GLN A 102 7.68 -7.22 -13.66
C GLN A 102 7.35 -7.11 -12.15
N PRO A 103 7.49 -8.19 -11.38
CA PRO A 103 7.17 -8.18 -9.95
C PRO A 103 7.92 -7.11 -9.14
N ILE A 104 9.19 -6.86 -9.47
CA ILE A 104 10.01 -5.87 -8.76
C ILE A 104 9.53 -4.44 -8.99
N THR A 105 9.10 -4.13 -10.21
CA THR A 105 8.49 -2.84 -10.55
C THR A 105 7.18 -2.64 -9.80
N LEU A 106 6.33 -3.66 -9.72
CA LEU A 106 5.10 -3.61 -8.92
C LEU A 106 5.38 -3.37 -7.44
N ALA A 107 6.40 -4.03 -6.89
CA ALA A 107 6.84 -3.85 -5.51
C ALA A 107 7.32 -2.42 -5.26
N LEU A 108 8.17 -1.88 -6.14
CA LEU A 108 8.67 -0.51 -6.08
C LEU A 108 7.53 0.52 -6.11
N TYR A 109 6.60 0.40 -7.07
CA TYR A 109 5.46 1.30 -7.17
C TYR A 109 4.61 1.28 -5.89
N SER A 110 4.39 0.09 -5.33
CA SER A 110 3.62 -0.06 -4.11
C SER A 110 4.28 0.61 -2.91
N LEU A 111 5.62 0.61 -2.84
CA LEU A 111 6.38 1.32 -1.80
C LEU A 111 6.37 2.85 -2.02
N LEU A 112 6.46 3.31 -3.26
CA LEU A 112 6.37 4.74 -3.57
C LEU A 112 5.00 5.30 -3.19
N PHE A 113 3.91 4.57 -3.47
CA PHE A 113 2.57 4.96 -3.00
C PHE A 113 2.46 4.95 -1.47
N TYR A 114 3.01 3.93 -0.81
CA TYR A 114 3.10 3.90 0.65
C TYR A 114 3.81 5.14 1.21
N GLY A 115 4.84 5.61 0.49
CA GLY A 115 5.58 6.83 0.77
C GLY A 115 4.89 8.12 0.31
N GLY A 116 3.66 8.09 -0.20
CA GLY A 116 2.92 9.30 -0.57
C GLY A 116 3.29 9.91 -1.93
N VAL A 117 3.81 9.10 -2.85
CA VAL A 117 3.97 9.47 -4.27
C VAL A 117 2.62 9.29 -4.96
N THR A 118 2.16 10.24 -5.78
CA THR A 118 0.93 10.07 -6.57
C THR A 118 1.19 9.31 -7.87
N PRO A 119 0.15 8.78 -8.54
CA PRO A 119 0.34 8.16 -9.86
C PRO A 119 0.91 9.12 -10.92
N ASP A 120 0.63 10.41 -10.81
CA ASP A 120 1.19 11.41 -11.72
C ASP A 120 2.67 11.64 -11.45
N GLN A 121 3.06 11.82 -10.19
CA GLN A 121 4.47 11.93 -9.80
C GLN A 121 5.26 10.68 -10.19
N LEU A 122 4.68 9.48 -10.01
CA LEU A 122 5.33 8.23 -10.39
C LEU A 122 5.70 8.18 -11.88
N ARG A 123 4.89 8.79 -12.76
CA ARG A 123 5.17 8.86 -14.20
C ARG A 123 6.31 9.82 -14.56
N GLU A 124 6.59 10.78 -13.68
CA GLU A 124 7.65 11.77 -13.85
C GLU A 124 8.98 11.29 -13.26
N LEU A 125 8.97 10.27 -12.39
CA LEU A 125 10.18 9.73 -11.79
C LEU A 125 10.98 8.91 -12.80
N ASP A 126 12.25 9.27 -12.97
CA ASP A 126 13.24 8.39 -13.56
C ASP A 126 13.65 7.33 -12.51
N LEU A 127 13.28 6.09 -12.78
CA LEU A 127 13.58 4.93 -11.93
C LEU A 127 14.69 4.05 -12.52
N SER A 128 15.37 4.53 -13.56
CA SER A 128 16.58 3.87 -14.05
C SER A 128 17.64 3.87 -12.94
N LEU A 129 18.34 2.75 -12.81
CA LEU A 129 19.46 2.60 -11.91
C LEU A 129 20.69 2.31 -12.76
N ASP A 130 21.51 3.33 -12.99
CA ASP A 130 22.83 3.17 -13.58
C ASP A 130 23.82 2.84 -12.46
N PHE A 131 24.01 1.55 -12.20
CA PHE A 131 25.18 1.09 -11.46
C PHE A 131 26.33 1.01 -12.46
N THR A 132 27.19 2.02 -12.46
CA THR A 132 28.53 1.87 -13.03
C THR A 132 29.30 0.99 -12.05
N ASP A 133 29.54 -0.26 -12.43
CA ASP A 133 30.43 -1.15 -11.68
C ASP A 133 31.84 -0.51 -11.66
N ASP A 134 32.31 -0.14 -10.46
CA ASP A 134 33.71 0.17 -10.14
C ASP A 134 34.47 -1.11 -9.74
#